data_AF-A0A964LAK4-F1
#
_entry.id   AF-A0A964LAK4-F1
#
_cell.length_a   1.000
_cell.length_b   1.000
_cell.length_c   1.000
_cell.angle_alpha   90.00
_cell.angle_beta   90.00
_cell.angle_gamma   90.00
#
_symmetry.space_group_name_H-M   'P 1'
#
loop_
_entity.id
_entity.type
_entity.pdbx_description
1 polymer ?
#
loop_
_entity_poly.entity_id
_entity_poly.type
_entity_poly.pdbx_seq_one_letter_code
_entity_poly.pdbx_strand_id
1 'polypeptide(L)'
;MVCQTVSGVCLSVIERATWCVRGSVMPNAAIKSKMPTTMPMLMSSQNPMSPMEASRCRNITGDREPAAQTRGAYPCLRCGLVDGGYTVMSEPQGFFQRKPLRRALSNWLERHQQPFNRGIHFIGIPLVLAGVVLLFTLPWSEWYWGVAAFVGGYLLQWIGHLVEGNDLGEWAGIKRMLGLPYVSISPRFQRPSEPEA
;
A
#
# COMPACT_ATOMS: atom_id res chain seq x y z
N MET A 1 63.75 11.66 11.38
CA MET A 1 63.72 10.93 10.10
C MET A 1 63.94 9.45 10.39
N VAL A 2 62.85 8.70 10.63
CA VAL A 2 62.82 7.23 10.63
C VAL A 2 61.45 6.87 10.06
N CYS A 3 61.45 6.30 8.85
CA CYS A 3 60.28 5.81 8.16
C CYS A 3 60.12 4.33 8.56
N GLN A 4 59.05 3.99 9.27
CA GLN A 4 58.65 2.61 9.51
C GLN A 4 57.27 2.39 8.89
N THR A 5 57.28 1.79 7.71
CA THR A 5 56.17 1.05 7.12
C THR A 5 56.16 -0.35 7.72
N VAL A 6 55.08 -0.74 8.40
CA VAL A 6 54.78 -2.15 8.67
C VAL A 6 53.41 -2.46 8.06
N SER A 7 53.49 -3.15 6.93
CA SER A 7 52.39 -3.76 6.21
C SER A 7 51.66 -4.78 7.07
N GLY A 8 50.33 -4.82 7.01
CA GLY A 8 49.58 -5.83 7.75
C GLY A 8 48.07 -5.72 7.68
N VAL A 9 47.48 -5.55 6.49
CA VAL A 9 46.08 -5.96 6.27
C VAL A 9 45.96 -6.64 4.91
N CYS A 10 45.56 -7.90 4.93
CA CYS A 10 45.26 -8.76 3.80
C CYS A 10 44.25 -8.10 2.85
N LEU A 11 44.71 -7.74 1.65
CA LEU A 11 43.88 -7.68 0.46
C LEU A 11 43.79 -9.09 -0.13
N SER A 12 42.75 -9.82 0.24
CA SER A 12 42.38 -11.08 -0.39
C SER A 12 40.91 -11.01 -0.78
N VAL A 13 40.65 -11.24 -2.08
CA VAL A 13 39.33 -11.46 -2.70
C VAL A 13 38.55 -10.20 -3.10
N ILE A 14 39.06 -9.50 -4.13
CA ILE A 14 38.20 -8.85 -5.14
C ILE A 14 38.36 -9.67 -6.43
N GLU A 15 37.65 -10.80 -6.48
CA GLU A 15 37.44 -11.53 -7.73
C GLU A 15 36.29 -10.89 -8.50
N ARG A 16 36.68 -10.16 -9.56
CA ARG A 16 36.05 -10.04 -10.88
C ARG A 16 34.62 -10.58 -10.99
N ALA A 17 33.64 -9.71 -10.78
CA ALA A 17 32.33 -9.79 -11.43
C ALA A 17 32.27 -8.74 -12.55
N THR A 18 33.01 -8.98 -13.64
CA THR A 18 32.80 -8.30 -14.93
C THR A 18 31.45 -8.75 -15.48
N TRP A 19 30.40 -8.00 -15.16
CA TRP A 19 29.11 -8.13 -15.81
C TRP A 19 29.21 -7.62 -17.25
N CYS A 20 28.88 -8.52 -18.16
CA CYS A 20 28.80 -8.32 -19.59
C CYS A 20 27.67 -7.31 -19.89
N VAL A 21 28.01 -6.02 -20.06
CA VAL A 21 27.10 -5.01 -20.61
C VAL A 21 27.04 -5.23 -22.13
N ARG A 22 26.22 -6.20 -22.55
CA ARG A 22 25.84 -6.35 -23.95
C ARG A 22 24.69 -5.38 -24.22
N GLY A 23 25.03 -4.26 -24.86
CA GLY A 23 24.06 -3.26 -25.30
C GLY A 23 23.00 -3.87 -26.21
N SER A 24 21.73 -3.72 -25.82
CA SER A 24 20.60 -3.83 -26.72
C SER A 24 20.00 -2.45 -26.88
N VAL A 25 20.35 -1.83 -28.01
CA VAL A 25 19.72 -0.62 -28.52
C VAL A 25 18.26 -0.98 -28.84
N MET A 26 17.31 -0.45 -28.07
CA MET A 26 15.89 -0.55 -28.40
C MET A 26 15.54 0.55 -29.41
N PRO A 27 14.89 0.22 -30.54
CA PRO A 27 14.43 1.22 -31.49
C PRO A 27 13.23 2.01 -30.92
N ASN A 28 13.27 3.31 -31.19
CA ASN A 28 12.25 4.30 -30.89
C ASN A 28 10.91 3.92 -31.55
N ALA A 29 9.98 3.34 -30.80
CA ALA A 29 8.61 3.14 -31.25
C ALA A 29 7.81 4.42 -30.98
N ALA A 30 7.63 5.22 -32.03
CA ALA A 30 6.76 6.39 -32.04
C ALA A 30 5.30 5.96 -31.84
N ILE A 31 4.79 6.12 -30.61
CA ILE A 31 3.37 5.94 -30.29
C ILE A 31 2.63 7.21 -30.70
N LYS A 32 2.04 7.20 -31.91
CA LYS A 32 0.99 8.14 -32.30
C LYS A 32 -0.30 7.80 -31.53
N SER A 33 -0.54 8.46 -30.41
CA SER A 33 -1.83 8.39 -29.72
C SER A 33 -2.87 9.24 -30.46
N LYS A 34 -3.69 8.57 -31.26
CA LYS A 34 -4.93 9.11 -31.84
C LYS A 34 -5.95 9.18 -30.69
N MET A 35 -6.30 10.38 -30.22
CA MET A 35 -7.39 10.56 -29.26
C MET A 35 -8.74 10.36 -29.97
N PRO A 36 -9.63 9.47 -29.50
CA PRO A 36 -11.00 9.43 -29.97
C PRO A 36 -11.86 10.48 -29.25
N THR A 37 -12.43 11.35 -30.09
CA THR A 37 -13.71 12.04 -30.03
C THR A 37 -14.70 11.57 -28.94
N THR A 38 -15.09 12.54 -28.11
CA THR A 38 -16.44 12.82 -27.55
C THR A 38 -17.37 11.62 -27.31
N MET A 39 -17.52 11.21 -26.04
CA MET A 39 -18.65 10.40 -25.57
C MET A 39 -19.82 11.30 -25.17
N PRO A 40 -21.06 11.01 -25.62
CA PRO A 40 -22.24 11.76 -25.19
C PRO A 40 -22.65 11.37 -23.76
N MET A 41 -23.01 12.37 -22.96
CA MET A 41 -23.66 12.22 -21.67
C MET A 41 -25.01 11.51 -21.85
N LEU A 42 -25.09 10.22 -21.50
CA LEU A 42 -26.36 9.54 -21.28
C LEU A 42 -26.91 10.00 -19.93
N MET A 43 -27.94 10.84 -19.97
CA MET A 43 -28.76 11.15 -18.80
C MET A 43 -29.41 9.86 -18.28
N SER A 44 -29.03 9.47 -17.07
CA SER A 44 -29.65 8.38 -16.33
C SER A 44 -31.08 8.78 -15.95
N SER A 45 -32.04 8.23 -16.69
CA SER A 45 -33.47 8.31 -16.39
C SER A 45 -33.77 7.50 -15.13
N GLN A 46 -33.95 8.17 -14.00
CA GLN A 46 -34.46 7.57 -12.77
C GLN A 46 -35.93 7.18 -12.99
N ASN A 47 -36.18 5.89 -13.24
CA ASN A 47 -37.53 5.33 -13.15
C ASN A 47 -37.85 5.03 -11.68
N PRO A 48 -38.91 5.60 -11.10
CA PRO A 48 -39.37 5.19 -9.77
C PRO A 48 -39.99 3.77 -9.84
N MET A 49 -39.62 2.91 -8.89
CA MET A 49 -40.20 1.58 -8.69
C MET A 49 -41.74 1.67 -8.57
N SER A 50 -42.44 0.85 -9.35
CA SER A 50 -43.91 0.76 -9.30
C SER A 50 -44.38 0.01 -8.03
N PRO A 51 -45.60 0.29 -7.50
CA PRO A 51 -46.04 -0.20 -6.19
C PRO A 51 -46.49 -1.67 -6.15
N MET A 52 -46.36 -2.44 -7.24
CA MET A 52 -47.11 -3.70 -7.38
C MET A 52 -46.38 -4.99 -6.99
N GLU A 53 -45.07 -4.95 -6.73
CA GLU A 53 -44.31 -6.16 -6.35
C GLU A 53 -44.26 -6.45 -4.85
N ALA A 54 -44.80 -5.56 -4.00
CA ALA A 54 -44.81 -5.75 -2.56
C ALA A 54 -45.86 -6.77 -2.04
N SER A 55 -46.77 -7.27 -2.88
CA SER A 55 -47.90 -8.10 -2.41
C SER A 55 -47.68 -9.62 -2.46
N ARG A 56 -46.56 -10.13 -2.97
CA ARG A 56 -46.39 -11.59 -3.20
C ARG A 56 -45.75 -12.41 -2.08
N CYS A 57 -45.35 -11.81 -0.96
CA CYS A 57 -44.72 -12.51 0.16
C CYS A 57 -45.63 -12.70 1.39
N ARG A 58 -46.92 -13.04 1.22
CA ARG A 58 -47.87 -13.11 2.35
C ARG A 58 -48.61 -14.44 2.58
N ASN A 59 -48.31 -15.51 1.85
CA ASN A 59 -49.12 -16.76 1.92
C ASN A 59 -48.35 -18.05 2.22
N ILE A 60 -47.30 -18.03 3.05
CA ILE A 60 -46.61 -19.26 3.48
C ILE A 60 -46.39 -19.26 4.99
N THR A 61 -47.47 -19.30 5.79
CA THR A 61 -47.42 -19.83 7.16
C THR A 61 -48.77 -20.48 7.44
N GLY A 62 -48.90 -21.75 7.06
CA GLY A 62 -50.00 -22.61 7.49
C GLY A 62 -49.69 -23.19 8.86
N ASP A 63 -50.50 -22.78 9.82
CA ASP A 63 -50.99 -23.47 11.02
C ASP A 63 -50.33 -24.80 11.42
N ARG A 64 -49.56 -24.76 12.53
CA ARG A 64 -49.54 -25.78 13.60
C ARG A 64 -48.71 -25.29 14.79
N GLU A 65 -49.39 -24.74 15.78
CA GLU A 65 -49.03 -24.78 17.22
C GLU A 65 -50.02 -25.76 17.91
N PRO A 66 -49.73 -26.35 19.08
CA PRO A 66 -48.96 -25.73 20.17
C PRO A 66 -47.99 -26.63 20.97
N ALA A 67 -47.20 -25.93 21.79
CA ALA A 67 -46.73 -26.28 23.13
C ALA A 67 -45.21 -26.46 23.33
N ALA A 68 -44.71 -25.63 24.25
CA ALA A 68 -43.51 -25.76 25.07
C ALA A 68 -42.18 -25.17 24.53
N GLN A 69 -41.87 -24.03 25.12
CA GLN A 69 -40.59 -23.78 25.81
C GLN A 69 -39.52 -22.92 25.10
N THR A 70 -39.76 -21.62 25.21
CA THR A 70 -38.81 -20.56 25.63
C THR A 70 -37.47 -20.37 24.89
N ARG A 71 -37.35 -19.12 24.40
CA ARG A 71 -36.14 -18.31 24.17
C ARG A 71 -35.33 -18.63 22.92
N GLY A 72 -35.64 -17.88 21.87
CA GLY A 72 -34.79 -17.72 20.69
C GLY A 72 -35.56 -17.09 19.55
N ALA A 73 -36.13 -15.90 19.78
CA ALA A 73 -36.84 -15.15 18.76
C ALA A 73 -35.84 -14.70 17.68
N TYR A 74 -35.90 -15.32 16.50
CA TYR A 74 -35.32 -14.75 15.29
C TYR A 74 -36.37 -13.83 14.67
N PRO A 75 -36.12 -12.51 14.57
CA PRO A 75 -37.11 -11.60 14.00
C PRO A 75 -37.25 -11.81 12.49
N CYS A 76 -38.51 -11.94 12.08
CA CYS A 76 -38.95 -11.88 10.69
C CYS A 76 -38.65 -10.48 10.11
N LEU A 77 -37.86 -10.42 9.03
CA LEU A 77 -37.69 -9.23 8.19
C LEU A 77 -39.01 -8.88 7.46
N ARG A 78 -40.00 -8.27 8.14
CA ARG A 78 -41.05 -7.55 7.40
C ARG A 78 -41.92 -6.53 8.13
N CYS A 79 -41.67 -6.25 9.40
CA CYS A 79 -42.22 -5.06 10.03
C CYS A 79 -41.04 -4.20 10.46
N GLY A 80 -40.97 -2.97 9.95
CA GLY A 80 -40.00 -1.96 10.37
C GLY A 80 -40.26 -1.51 11.81
N LEU A 81 -40.10 -2.43 12.76
CA LEU A 81 -39.90 -2.10 14.15
C LEU A 81 -38.42 -1.82 14.30
N VAL A 82 -38.11 -0.55 14.54
CA VAL A 82 -36.79 -0.08 14.94
C VAL A 82 -36.41 -0.86 16.18
N ASP A 83 -35.58 -1.90 16.01
CA ASP A 83 -35.05 -2.66 17.13
C ASP A 83 -34.30 -1.71 18.06
N GLY A 84 -34.63 -1.82 19.34
CA GLY A 84 -34.09 -1.04 20.43
C GLY A 84 -32.59 -0.86 20.28
N GLY A 85 -32.20 0.40 20.16
CA GLY A 85 -30.83 0.83 20.03
C GLY A 85 -30.00 0.44 21.24
N TYR A 86 -29.39 -0.73 21.18
CA TYR A 86 -28.03 -0.86 21.66
C TYR A 86 -27.17 -0.24 20.57
N THR A 87 -27.04 1.08 20.60
CA THR A 87 -25.79 1.67 20.14
C THR A 87 -24.71 0.91 20.90
N VAL A 88 -24.08 -0.05 20.24
CA VAL A 88 -22.76 -0.52 20.64
C VAL A 88 -21.93 0.75 20.54
N MET A 89 -21.86 1.49 21.65
CA MET A 89 -20.85 2.48 21.88
C MET A 89 -19.56 1.68 21.76
N SER A 90 -19.02 1.63 20.55
CA SER A 90 -17.67 1.17 20.31
C SER A 90 -16.83 1.98 21.28
N GLU A 91 -16.34 1.33 22.34
CA GLU A 91 -15.51 1.99 23.35
C GLU A 91 -14.47 2.86 22.64
N PRO A 92 -14.21 4.08 23.12
CA PRO A 92 -13.15 4.90 22.56
C PRO A 92 -11.85 4.10 22.67
N GLN A 93 -11.43 3.51 21.56
CA GLN A 93 -10.20 2.72 21.48
C GLN A 93 -9.07 3.64 21.91
N GLY A 94 -8.58 3.45 23.14
CA GLY A 94 -7.57 4.31 23.73
C GLY A 94 -6.36 4.40 22.80
N PHE A 95 -5.70 5.56 22.78
CA PHE A 95 -4.58 5.87 21.87
C PHE A 95 -3.49 4.78 21.85
N PHE A 96 -3.32 4.05 22.95
CA PHE A 96 -2.34 2.97 23.14
C PHE A 96 -2.81 1.56 22.73
N GLN A 97 -4.09 1.34 22.41
CA GLN A 97 -4.60 0.04 21.94
C GLN A 97 -4.28 -0.25 20.46
N ARG A 98 -3.91 0.77 19.68
CA ARG A 98 -3.45 0.56 18.31
C ARG A 98 -2.03 0.03 18.38
N LYS A 99 -1.72 -1.09 17.73
CA LYS A 99 -0.35 -1.61 17.59
C LYS A 99 0.31 -0.90 16.39
N PRO A 100 0.96 0.27 16.57
CA PRO A 100 1.40 1.10 15.45
C PRO A 100 2.41 0.36 14.58
N LEU A 101 3.28 -0.44 15.20
CA LEU A 101 4.27 -1.25 14.50
C LEU A 101 3.63 -2.31 13.61
N ARG A 102 2.58 -2.99 14.09
CA ARG A 102 1.88 -4.00 13.28
C ARG A 102 1.22 -3.37 12.06
N ARG A 103 0.63 -2.18 12.25
CA ARG A 103 0.02 -1.42 11.15
C ARG A 103 1.07 -0.90 10.17
N ALA A 104 2.19 -0.39 10.67
CA ALA A 104 3.29 0.05 9.82
C ALA A 104 3.85 -1.12 8.99
N LEU A 105 4.05 -2.27 9.63
CA LEU A 105 4.52 -3.48 8.95
C LEU A 105 3.50 -4.01 7.94
N SER A 106 2.19 -4.06 8.28
CA SER A 106 1.17 -4.51 7.33
C SER A 106 1.10 -3.60 6.11
N ASN A 107 1.13 -2.28 6.32
CA ASN A 107 1.14 -1.30 5.24
C ASN A 107 2.43 -1.39 4.40
N TRP A 108 3.57 -1.65 5.04
CA TRP A 108 4.83 -1.85 4.34
C TRP A 108 4.78 -3.11 3.47
N LEU A 109 4.32 -4.24 4.02
CA LEU A 109 4.16 -5.50 3.28
C LEU A 109 3.16 -5.36 2.12
N GLU A 110 2.09 -4.60 2.31
CA GLU A 110 1.08 -4.37 1.27
C GLU A 110 1.65 -3.59 0.07
N ARG A 111 2.53 -2.61 0.33
CA ARG A 111 3.12 -1.76 -0.72
C ARG A 111 4.39 -2.34 -1.35
N HIS A 112 5.02 -3.32 -0.72
CA HIS A 112 6.28 -3.92 -1.18
C HIS A 112 6.09 -5.43 -1.36
N GLN A 113 5.46 -5.81 -2.47
CA GLN A 113 5.16 -7.20 -2.77
C GLN A 113 6.40 -7.94 -3.32
N GLN A 114 7.22 -7.23 -4.12
CA GLN A 114 8.42 -7.79 -4.72
C GLN A 114 9.49 -8.11 -3.65
N PRO A 115 10.03 -9.35 -3.59
CA PRO A 115 11.12 -9.70 -2.68
C PRO A 115 12.35 -8.81 -2.86
N PHE A 116 12.66 -8.43 -4.10
CA PHE A 116 13.75 -7.50 -4.40
C PHE A 116 13.55 -6.15 -3.72
N ASN A 117 12.37 -5.53 -3.88
CA ASN A 117 12.07 -4.23 -3.29
C ASN A 117 12.12 -4.30 -1.75
N ARG A 118 11.56 -5.37 -1.15
CA ARG A 118 11.64 -5.62 0.29
C ARG A 118 13.07 -5.76 0.79
N GLY A 119 13.91 -6.50 0.08
CA GLY A 119 15.30 -6.73 0.46
C GLY A 119 16.14 -5.45 0.45
N ILE A 120 16.03 -4.65 -0.61
CA ILE A 120 16.78 -3.40 -0.68
C ILE A 120 16.23 -2.33 0.26
N HIS A 121 14.92 -2.33 0.57
CA HIS A 121 14.34 -1.47 1.62
C HIS A 121 14.82 -1.86 3.01
N PHE A 122 14.95 -3.16 3.28
CA PHE A 122 15.47 -3.65 4.55
C PHE A 122 16.89 -3.14 4.83
N ILE A 123 17.68 -2.89 3.78
CA ILE A 123 19.02 -2.28 3.87
C ILE A 123 18.91 -0.74 3.86
N GLY A 124 18.10 -0.19 2.97
CA GLY A 124 17.98 1.26 2.74
C GLY A 124 17.41 2.02 3.93
N ILE A 125 16.40 1.48 4.63
CA ILE A 125 15.77 2.16 5.79
C ILE A 125 16.80 2.35 6.93
N PRO A 126 17.49 1.30 7.42
CA PRO A 126 18.55 1.48 8.42
C PRO A 126 19.65 2.43 7.95
N LEU A 127 20.02 2.39 6.66
CA LEU A 127 21.08 3.23 6.13
C LEU A 127 20.70 4.72 6.11
N VAL A 128 19.45 5.06 5.75
CA VAL A 128 18.95 6.45 5.85
C VAL A 128 18.93 6.90 7.30
N LEU A 129 18.41 6.07 8.22
CA LEU A 129 18.36 6.40 9.65
C LEU A 129 19.77 6.59 10.23
N ALA A 130 20.72 5.73 9.87
CA ALA A 130 22.12 5.87 10.23
C ALA A 130 22.71 7.16 9.66
N GLY A 131 22.43 7.49 8.40
CA GLY A 131 22.87 8.75 7.78
C GLY A 131 22.40 9.99 8.52
N VAL A 132 21.12 10.01 8.95
CA VAL A 132 20.59 11.10 9.79
C VAL A 132 21.33 11.17 11.11
N VAL A 133 21.50 10.05 11.82
CA VAL A 133 22.23 10.02 13.10
C VAL A 133 23.65 10.52 12.93
N LEU A 134 24.39 10.01 11.93
CA LEU A 134 25.77 10.41 11.64
C LEU A 134 25.90 11.90 11.33
N LEU A 135 24.90 12.50 10.68
CA LEU A 135 24.88 13.94 10.39
C LEU A 135 24.95 14.80 11.66
N PHE A 136 24.40 14.30 12.77
CA PHE A 136 24.33 15.02 14.04
C PHE A 136 25.35 14.54 15.08
N THR A 137 25.95 13.35 14.88
CA THR A 137 26.91 12.77 15.84
C THR A 137 28.36 12.88 15.41
N LEU A 138 28.66 12.92 14.11
CA LEU A 138 30.03 13.08 13.63
C LEU A 138 30.52 14.53 13.69
N PRO A 139 31.83 14.75 13.82
CA PRO A 139 32.41 16.08 13.64
C PRO A 139 32.07 16.66 12.27
N TRP A 140 31.98 17.99 12.18
CA TRP A 140 31.68 18.66 10.92
C TRP A 140 32.73 18.39 9.82
N SER A 141 33.93 17.92 10.14
CA SER A 141 34.89 17.48 9.12
C SER A 141 34.46 16.20 8.39
N GLU A 142 33.52 15.43 8.94
CA GLU A 142 33.12 14.09 8.48
C GLU A 142 31.63 14.00 8.08
N TRP A 143 30.94 15.14 7.97
CA TRP A 143 29.51 15.23 7.60
C TRP A 143 29.14 14.45 6.33
N TYR A 144 30.08 14.33 5.40
CA TYR A 144 29.90 13.68 4.11
C TYR A 144 29.56 12.18 4.27
N TRP A 145 29.97 11.52 5.36
CA TRP A 145 29.56 10.14 5.64
C TRP A 145 28.07 10.04 5.96
N GLY A 146 27.55 10.98 6.75
CA GLY A 146 26.12 11.05 7.04
C GLY A 146 25.29 11.33 5.79
N VAL A 147 25.73 12.27 4.95
CA VAL A 147 25.08 12.56 3.66
C VAL A 147 25.17 11.38 2.70
N ALA A 148 26.33 10.74 2.58
CA ALA A 148 26.51 9.58 1.70
C ALA A 148 25.61 8.40 2.12
N ALA A 149 25.51 8.12 3.42
CA ALA A 149 24.60 7.10 3.94
C ALA A 149 23.13 7.49 3.69
N PHE A 150 22.74 8.73 3.95
CA PHE A 150 21.38 9.22 3.70
C PHE A 150 20.99 9.10 2.21
N VAL A 151 21.81 9.65 1.31
CA VAL A 151 21.56 9.63 -0.14
C VAL A 151 21.63 8.21 -0.68
N GLY A 152 22.61 7.41 -0.26
CA GLY A 152 22.75 6.01 -0.68
C GLY A 152 21.57 5.15 -0.24
N GLY A 153 21.13 5.30 1.02
CA GLY A 153 19.95 4.60 1.53
C GLY A 153 18.65 5.02 0.83
N TYR A 154 18.52 6.31 0.49
CA TYR A 154 17.38 6.82 -0.28
C TYR A 154 17.37 6.29 -1.71
N LEU A 155 18.54 6.27 -2.39
CA LEU A 155 18.69 5.73 -3.73
C LEU A 155 18.33 4.24 -3.79
N LEU A 156 18.75 3.45 -2.80
CA LEU A 156 18.37 2.03 -2.71
C LEU A 156 16.85 1.87 -2.62
N GLN A 157 16.17 2.65 -1.78
CA GLN A 157 14.71 2.60 -1.67
C GLN A 157 14.03 3.02 -2.98
N TRP A 158 14.51 4.10 -3.59
CA TRP A 158 13.99 4.58 -4.88
C TRP A 158 14.10 3.54 -5.99
N ILE A 159 15.25 2.87 -6.13
CA ILE A 159 15.46 1.81 -7.12
C ILE A 159 14.43 0.68 -6.96
N GLY A 160 14.06 0.35 -5.72
CA GLY A 160 13.10 -0.72 -5.44
C GLY A 160 11.69 -0.34 -5.87
N HIS A 161 11.30 0.89 -5.58
CA HIS A 161 10.05 1.48 -6.04
C HIS A 161 9.97 1.59 -7.56
N LEU A 162 11.08 1.94 -8.23
CA LEU A 162 11.15 1.95 -9.70
C LEU A 162 10.93 0.56 -10.29
N VAL A 163 11.57 -0.48 -9.73
CA VAL A 163 11.43 -1.86 -10.20
C VAL A 163 10.02 -2.40 -9.95
N GLU A 164 9.45 -2.10 -8.79
CA GLU A 164 8.08 -2.50 -8.44
C GLU A 164 7.03 -1.74 -9.26
N GLY A 165 7.29 -0.48 -9.61
CA GLY A 165 6.39 0.39 -10.38
C GLY A 165 5.38 1.14 -9.51
N ASN A 166 5.76 1.51 -8.28
CA ASN A 166 4.96 2.33 -7.39
C ASN A 166 5.74 3.57 -6.91
N ASP A 167 5.02 4.56 -6.39
CA ASP A 167 5.61 5.80 -5.89
C ASP A 167 6.20 5.61 -4.48
N LEU A 168 7.34 6.28 -4.26
CA LEU A 168 7.94 6.47 -2.93
C LEU A 168 6.91 7.06 -1.95
N GLY A 169 7.01 6.70 -0.67
CA GLY A 169 6.07 7.15 0.37
C GLY A 169 5.91 8.66 0.43
N GLU A 170 7.02 9.39 0.41
CA GLU A 170 7.07 10.85 0.47
C GLU A 170 6.46 11.46 -0.79
N TRP A 171 6.81 10.95 -1.97
CA TRP A 171 6.27 11.43 -3.24
C TRP A 171 4.77 11.14 -3.39
N ALA A 172 4.31 9.97 -2.94
CA ALA A 172 2.89 9.66 -2.88
C ALA A 172 2.15 10.64 -1.95
N GLY A 173 2.75 11.00 -0.81
CA GLY A 173 2.24 12.02 0.11
C GLY A 173 2.15 13.40 -0.55
N ILE A 174 3.24 13.86 -1.18
CA ILE A 174 3.29 15.15 -1.89
C ILE A 174 2.28 15.20 -3.03
N LYS A 175 2.22 14.18 -3.87
CA LYS A 175 1.25 14.10 -4.97
C LYS A 175 -0.18 14.14 -4.44
N ARG A 176 -0.47 13.41 -3.36
CA ARG A 176 -1.78 13.44 -2.69
C ARG A 176 -2.13 14.84 -2.17
N MET A 177 -1.17 15.56 -1.59
CA MET A 177 -1.38 16.94 -1.14
C MET A 177 -1.65 17.90 -2.31
N LEU A 178 -1.07 17.63 -3.48
CA LEU A 178 -1.26 18.42 -4.70
C LEU A 178 -2.46 17.97 -5.54
N GLY A 179 -3.21 16.96 -5.12
CA GLY A 179 -4.32 16.39 -5.91
C GLY A 179 -3.87 15.67 -7.19
N LEU A 180 -2.60 15.31 -7.29
CA LEU A 180 -2.04 14.61 -8.45
C LEU A 180 -2.26 13.10 -8.34
N PRO A 181 -2.44 12.40 -9.48
CA PRO A 181 -2.53 10.95 -9.48
C PRO A 181 -1.21 10.34 -8.96
N TYR A 182 -1.32 9.35 -8.08
CA TYR A 182 -0.19 8.64 -7.51
C TYR A 182 -0.48 7.14 -7.43
N VAL A 183 0.57 6.33 -7.43
CA VAL A 183 0.47 4.86 -7.42
C VAL A 183 1.04 4.35 -6.09
N SER A 184 0.17 4.01 -5.12
CA SER A 184 0.61 3.44 -3.84
C SER A 184 1.02 1.97 -3.93
N ILE A 185 0.32 1.21 -4.79
CA ILE A 185 0.50 -0.22 -5.02
C ILE A 185 0.64 -0.42 -6.52
N SER A 186 1.65 -1.19 -6.93
CA SER A 186 1.91 -1.43 -8.35
C SER A 186 0.70 -2.10 -9.03
N PRO A 187 0.31 -1.66 -10.24
CA PRO A 187 -0.79 -2.28 -11.00
C PRO A 187 -0.63 -3.79 -11.21
N ARG A 188 0.62 -4.28 -11.19
CA ARG A 188 0.95 -5.72 -11.33
C ARG A 188 0.39 -6.59 -10.20
N PHE A 189 0.08 -5.98 -9.04
CA PHE A 189 -0.40 -6.69 -7.85
C PHE A 189 -1.80 -6.24 -7.42
N GLN A 190 -2.50 -5.45 -8.25
CA GLN A 190 -3.88 -5.10 -7.97
C GLN A 190 -4.74 -6.35 -8.07
N ARG A 191 -5.56 -6.61 -7.03
CA ARG A 191 -6.56 -7.68 -7.11
C ARG A 191 -7.60 -7.29 -8.18
N PRO A 192 -8.08 -8.24 -9.00
CA PRO A 192 -9.23 -7.99 -9.86
C PRO A 192 -10.37 -7.47 -8.98
N SER A 193 -10.99 -6.35 -9.38
CA SER A 193 -12.24 -5.92 -8.76
C SER A 193 -13.26 -7.05 -8.95
N GLU A 194 -13.78 -7.60 -7.86
CA GLU A 194 -14.97 -8.46 -7.94
C GLU A 194 -16.05 -7.66 -8.70
N PRO A 195 -16.70 -8.27 -9.71
CA PRO A 195 -17.75 -7.57 -10.44
C PRO A 195 -18.80 -7.10 -9.43
N GLU A 196 -19.13 -5.81 -9.52
CA GLU A 196 -20.17 -5.15 -8.72
C GLU A 196 -21.48 -5.93 -8.94
N ALA A 197 -21.87 -6.72 -7.94
CA ALA A 197 -22.99 -7.66 -7.97
C ALA A 197 -24.29 -6.98 -7.53
#